data_AF-A0A2N3BH19-F1
#
_entry.id   AF-A0A2N3BH19-F1
#
_cell.length_a   1.000
_cell.length_b   1.000
_cell.length_c   1.000
_cell.angle_alpha   90.00
_cell.angle_beta   90.00
_cell.angle_gamma   90.00
#
_symmetry.space_group_name_H-M   'P 1'
#
loop_
_entity.id
_entity.type
_entity.pdbx_description
1 polymer ?
#
loop_
_entity_poly.entity_id
_entity_poly.type
_entity_poly.pdbx_seq_one_letter_code
_entity_poly.pdbx_strand_id
1 'polypeptide(L)' 'MTRRPRRNHSPAFKAKVAVAAIKGEKTLIELAQDFDVHPNQ' A
#
# COMPACT_ATOMS: atom_id res chain seq x y z
N MET A 1 27.19 -1.70 3.42
CA MET A 1 25.96 -1.08 2.88
C MET A 1 24.98 -0.87 4.02
N THR A 2 24.63 0.37 4.35
CA THR A 2 23.62 0.65 5.39
C THR A 2 22.23 0.35 4.83
N ARG A 3 21.47 -0.55 5.49
CA ARG A 3 20.09 -0.88 5.07
C ARG A 3 19.22 0.35 5.22
N ARG A 4 18.51 0.73 4.15
CA ARG A 4 17.53 1.83 4.20
C ARG A 4 16.38 1.40 5.13
N PRO A 5 15.97 2.22 6.11
CA PRO A 5 14.85 1.88 6.98
C PRO A 5 13.57 1.69 6.18
N ARG A 6 12.73 0.74 6.61
CA ARG A 6 11.43 0.50 5.97
C ARG A 6 10.54 1.74 6.12
N ARG A 7 9.77 2.04 5.08
CA ARG A 7 8.80 3.15 5.08
C ARG A 7 7.62 2.73 5.97
N ASN A 8 7.31 3.52 6.99
CA ASN A 8 6.14 3.31 7.84
C ASN A 8 4.99 4.18 7.33
N HIS A 9 3.81 3.59 7.19
CA HIS A 9 2.59 4.30 6.76
C HIS A 9 1.69 4.64 7.95
N SER A 10 1.07 5.82 7.92
CA SER A 10 0.14 6.25 8.96
C SER A 10 -1.13 5.38 8.98
N PRO A 11 -1.83 5.28 10.14
CA PRO A 11 -3.08 4.51 10.22
C PRO A 11 -4.13 4.97 9.21
N ALA A 12 -4.25 6.29 8.99
CA ALA A 12 -5.18 6.87 8.01
C ALA A 12 -4.84 6.45 6.58
N PHE A 13 -3.56 6.34 6.23
CA PHE A 13 -3.15 5.84 4.92
C PHE A 13 -3.55 4.37 4.74
N LYS A 14 -3.25 3.51 5.74
CA LYS A 14 -3.61 2.09 5.70
C LYS A 14 -5.12 1.88 5.56
N ALA A 15 -5.93 2.67 6.26
CA ALA A 15 -7.38 2.61 6.15
C ALA A 15 -7.89 2.92 4.73
N LYS A 16 -7.31 3.93 4.05
CA LYS A 16 -7.66 4.26 2.66
C LYS A 16 -7.35 3.12 1.69
N VAL A 17 -6.15 2.53 1.80
CA VAL A 17 -5.75 1.39 0.97
C VAL A 17 -6.66 0.18 1.22
N ALA A 18 -6.97 -0.11 2.49
CA ALA A 18 -7.86 -1.22 2.85
C ALA A 18 -9.27 -1.06 2.27
N VAL A 19 -9.86 0.14 2.35
CA VAL A 19 -11.18 0.41 1.76
C VAL A 19 -11.15 0.23 0.25
N ALA A 20 -10.10 0.70 -0.43
CA ALA A 20 -9.95 0.51 -1.88
C ALA A 20 -9.77 -0.96 -2.26
N ALA A 21 -9.04 -1.74 -1.46
CA ALA A 21 -8.89 -3.18 -1.67
C ALA A 21 -10.22 -3.93 -1.47
N ILE A 22 -11.01 -3.57 -0.46
CA ILE A 22 -12.32 -4.18 -0.18
C ILE A 22 -13.32 -3.94 -1.33
N LYS A 23 -13.24 -2.78 -2.00
CA LYS A 23 -14.11 -2.50 -3.16
C LYS A 23 -13.89 -3.47 -4.33
N GLY A 24 -12.71 -4.09 -4.44
CA GLY A 24 -12.43 -5.15 -5.43
C GLY A 24 -12.40 -4.69 -6.88
N GLU A 25 -12.38 -3.38 -7.15
CA GLU A 25 -12.37 -2.81 -8.51
C GLU A 25 -11.00 -2.91 -9.20
N LYS A 26 -9.93 -2.99 -8.41
CA LYS A 26 -8.53 -3.00 -8.88
C LYS A 26 -7.81 -4.22 -8.37
N THR A 27 -6.92 -4.76 -9.20
CA THR A 27 -6.02 -5.84 -8.80
C THR A 27 -5.01 -5.31 -7.76
N LEU A 28 -4.38 -6.22 -7.01
CA LEU A 28 -3.36 -5.86 -6.02
C LEU A 28 -2.20 -5.06 -6.61
N ILE A 29 -1.85 -5.33 -7.88
CA ILE A 29 -0.75 -4.64 -8.58
C ILE A 29 -1.13 -3.20 -8.90
N GLU A 30 -2.36 -2.97 -9.37
CA GLU A 30 -2.86 -1.64 -9.69
C GLU A 30 -3.04 -0.80 -8.42
N LEU A 31 -3.55 -1.40 -7.35
CA LEU A 31 -3.63 -0.77 -6.02
C LEU A 31 -2.22 -0.39 -5.51
N ALA A 32 -1.25 -1.29 -5.66
CA ALA A 32 0.13 -1.02 -5.26
C ALA A 32 0.72 0.18 -6.02
N GLN A 33 0.44 0.28 -7.32
CA GLN A 33 0.91 1.38 -8.16
C GLN A 33 0.22 2.71 -7.81
N ASP A 34 -1.09 2.71 -7.59
CA ASP A 34 -1.86 3.91 -7.24
C ASP A 34 -1.43 4.54 -5.91
N PHE A 35 -1.08 3.69 -4.93
CA PHE A 35 -0.73 4.12 -3.59
C PHE A 35 0.78 4.19 -3.34
N ASP A 36 1.63 3.93 -4.35
CA ASP A 36 3.09 3.83 -4.23
C ASP A 36 3.51 2.89 -3.07
N VAL A 37 2.84 1.73 -2.97
CA VAL A 37 3.12 0.70 -1.97
C VAL A 37 3.62 -0.57 -2.62
N HIS A 38 4.39 -1.36 -1.88
CA HIS A 38 4.78 -2.68 -2.34
C HIS A 38 3.60 -3.66 -2.14
N PRO A 39 3.23 -4.51 -3.13
CA PRO A 39 2.07 -5.40 -3.03
C PRO A 39 2.10 -6.35 -1.81
N ASN A 40 3.31 -6.72 -1.37
CA ASN A 40 3.56 -7.63 -0.24
C ASN A 40 3.96 -6.90 1.07
N GLN A 41 3.52 -5.65 1.26
CA GLN A 41 3.83 -4.85 2.47
C GLN A 41 2.65 -4.68 3.42
#